data_AF-A0AAX0L2D5-F1
#
_entry.id   AF-A0AAX0L2D5-F1
#
_cell.length_a   1.000
_cell.length_b   1.000
_cell.length_c   1.000
_cell.angle_alpha   90.00
_cell.angle_beta   90.00
_cell.angle_gamma   90.00
#
_symmetry.space_group_name_H-M   'P 1'
#
loop_
_entity.id
_entity.type
_entity.pdbx_description
1 polymer ?
#
loop_
_entity_poly.entity_id
_entity_poly.type
_entity_poly.pdbx_seq_one_letter_code
_entity_poly.pdbx_strand_id
1 'polypeptide(L)'
;MTCPGTPQPCIASTTTFAKDRTWLATLRVQPADKGGVRLQVLLPQQIHLGSGAFAQVPGHKAQELRLIQCVPGACEARLDLDAQGLAGWKRASSATLTYRPAPNVPPISFDVSLMGLTKALERAGEGDGAP
;
A
#
# COMPACT_ATOMS: atom_id res chain seq x y z
N MET A 1 8.53 0.17 10.69
CA MET A 1 7.35 0.41 11.54
C MET A 1 7.61 1.68 12.30
N THR A 2 6.67 2.62 12.28
CA THR A 2 6.79 3.90 12.97
C THR A 2 5.53 4.09 13.80
N CYS A 3 5.69 4.20 15.11
CA CYS A 3 4.62 4.59 16.03
C CYS A 3 4.93 6.03 16.44
N PRO A 4 4.17 7.01 15.95
CA PRO A 4 4.13 8.29 16.63
C PRO A 4 3.66 8.03 18.08
N GLY A 5 4.07 8.84 19.04
CA GLY A 5 3.45 8.78 20.37
C GLY A 5 1.92 8.93 20.28
N THR A 6 1.22 8.67 21.39
CA THR A 6 -0.24 8.80 21.47
C THR A 6 -0.73 10.13 20.87
N PRO A 7 -1.80 10.14 20.04
CA PRO A 7 -2.83 9.11 19.87
C PRO A 7 -2.85 8.44 18.47
N GLN A 8 -1.71 8.32 17.77
CA GLN A 8 -1.70 7.85 16.38
C GLN A 8 -1.31 6.36 16.28
N PRO A 9 -2.06 5.53 15.51
CA PRO A 9 -1.76 4.12 15.38
C PRO A 9 -0.43 3.90 14.67
N CYS A 10 0.27 2.84 15.07
CA CYS A 10 1.52 2.44 14.44
C CYS A 10 1.33 2.15 12.94
N ILE A 11 2.30 2.60 12.14
CA ILE A 11 2.31 2.44 10.69
C ILE A 11 3.37 1.39 10.32
N ALA A 12 2.94 0.32 9.65
CA ALA A 12 3.84 -0.59 8.96
C ALA A 12 4.12 -0.03 7.56
N SER A 13 5.36 -0.02 7.11
CA SER A 13 5.70 0.50 5.79
C SER A 13 6.71 -0.37 5.06
N THR A 14 6.55 -0.43 3.74
CA THR A 14 7.50 -1.07 2.82
C THR A 14 7.69 -0.18 1.62
N THR A 15 8.94 -0.05 1.17
CA THR A 15 9.31 0.81 0.05
C THR A 15 9.93 -0.07 -1.03
N THR A 16 9.45 0.11 -2.26
CA THR A 16 9.94 -0.63 -3.42
C THR A 16 10.81 0.27 -4.27
N PHE A 17 11.96 -0.25 -4.68
CA PHE A 17 12.90 0.40 -5.56
C PHE A 17 13.13 -0.47 -6.80
N ALA A 18 13.38 0.16 -7.94
CA ALA A 18 13.92 -0.49 -9.12
C ALA A 18 15.39 -0.89 -8.89
N LYS A 19 15.96 -1.67 -9.82
CA LYS A 19 17.34 -2.18 -9.73
C LYS A 19 18.38 -1.06 -9.63
N ASP A 20 18.11 0.07 -10.26
CA ASP A 20 18.93 1.28 -10.25
C ASP A 20 18.71 2.17 -9.02
N ARG A 21 17.94 1.69 -8.03
CA ARG A 21 17.51 2.42 -6.82
C ARG A 21 16.53 3.56 -7.08
N THR A 22 15.93 3.63 -8.27
CA THR A 22 14.80 4.54 -8.50
C THR A 22 13.63 4.12 -7.62
N TRP A 23 13.08 5.06 -6.87
CA TRP A 23 11.91 4.81 -6.02
C TRP A 23 10.67 4.52 -6.88
N LEU A 24 9.98 3.41 -6.60
CA LEU A 24 8.79 2.98 -7.36
C LEU A 24 7.50 3.21 -6.59
N ALA A 25 7.48 2.88 -5.30
CA ALA A 25 6.34 3.14 -4.43
C ALA A 25 6.69 2.95 -2.96
N THR A 26 5.86 3.52 -2.09
CA THR A 26 5.84 3.19 -0.66
C THR A 26 4.44 2.79 -0.25
N LEU A 27 4.29 1.60 0.33
CA LEU A 27 3.05 1.19 0.98
C LEU A 27 3.18 1.49 2.46
N ARG A 28 2.13 2.10 3.01
CA ARG A 28 1.94 2.33 4.44
C ARG A 28 0.64 1.67 4.84
N VAL A 29 0.70 0.78 5.82
CA VAL A 29 -0.41 -0.01 6.29
C VAL A 29 -0.71 0.40 7.72
N GLN A 30 -1.98 0.72 7.95
CA GLN A 30 -2.51 1.07 9.25
C GLN A 30 -3.68 0.13 9.57
N PRO A 31 -3.82 -0.34 10.81
CA PRO A 31 -5.06 -0.96 11.26
C PRO A 31 -6.26 -0.04 10.96
N ALA A 32 -7.36 -0.63 10.54
CA ALA A 32 -8.64 0.05 10.41
C ALA A 32 -9.66 -0.59 11.35
N ASP A 33 -10.80 0.07 11.54
CA ASP A 33 -11.90 -0.47 12.35
C ASP A 33 -12.32 -1.87 11.85
N LYS A 34 -12.85 -2.69 12.77
CA LYS A 34 -13.43 -4.02 12.47
C LYS A 34 -12.42 -5.04 11.88
N GLY A 35 -11.13 -4.93 12.22
CA GLY A 35 -10.11 -5.91 11.89
C GLY A 35 -9.61 -5.88 10.44
N GLY A 36 -9.95 -4.81 9.71
CA GLY A 36 -9.39 -4.51 8.39
C GLY A 36 -8.10 -3.69 8.48
N VAL A 37 -7.62 -3.25 7.33
CA VAL A 37 -6.50 -2.29 7.25
C VAL A 37 -6.78 -1.22 6.20
N ARG A 38 -6.18 -0.05 6.43
CA ARG A 38 -6.06 0.99 5.43
C ARG A 38 -4.64 0.96 4.85
N LEU A 39 -4.57 0.80 3.54
CA LEU A 39 -3.35 0.95 2.76
C LEU A 39 -3.30 2.36 2.18
N GLN A 40 -2.29 3.13 2.55
CA GLN A 40 -1.86 4.33 1.84
C GLN A 40 -0.70 3.94 0.91
N VAL A 41 -0.87 4.19 -0.38
CA VAL A 41 0.11 3.91 -1.43
C VAL A 41 0.64 5.23 -1.96
N LEU A 42 1.93 5.47 -1.78
CA LEU A 42 2.62 6.60 -2.38
C LEU A 42 3.21 6.13 -3.72
N LEU A 43 2.77 6.74 -4.80
CA LEU A 43 3.16 6.49 -6.19
C LEU A 43 3.95 7.67 -6.76
N PRO A 44 4.69 7.50 -7.87
CA PRO A 44 5.35 8.60 -8.57
C PRO A 44 4.35 9.66 -9.03
N GLN A 45 4.76 10.92 -9.11
CA GLN A 45 3.86 12.02 -9.51
C GLN A 45 3.37 11.91 -10.96
N GLN A 46 4.11 11.18 -11.80
CA GLN A 46 3.81 11.01 -13.21
C GLN A 46 2.79 9.88 -13.40
N ILE A 47 1.62 9.97 -12.77
CA ILE A 47 0.51 9.07 -13.06
C ILE A 47 -0.57 9.80 -13.85
N HIS A 48 -1.17 9.09 -14.81
CA HIS A 48 -2.36 9.55 -15.48
C HIS A 48 -3.60 9.22 -14.65
N LEU A 49 -4.19 10.23 -14.02
CA LEU A 49 -5.30 10.05 -13.07
C LEU A 49 -6.49 9.32 -13.69
N GLY A 50 -6.82 9.61 -14.95
CA GLY A 50 -7.95 8.97 -15.65
C GLY A 50 -7.77 7.49 -15.97
N SER A 51 -6.53 6.98 -15.89
CA SER A 51 -6.25 5.54 -16.09
C SER A 51 -6.28 4.74 -14.80
N GLY A 52 -6.32 5.42 -13.64
CA GLY A 52 -6.26 4.79 -12.33
C GLY A 52 -4.92 4.14 -12.00
N ALA A 53 -4.88 3.61 -10.78
CA ALA A 53 -3.82 2.74 -10.29
C ALA A 53 -4.47 1.54 -9.59
N PHE A 54 -3.81 0.39 -9.62
CA PHE A 54 -4.37 -0.87 -9.16
C PHE A 54 -3.38 -1.64 -8.31
N ALA A 55 -3.90 -2.37 -7.33
CA ALA A 55 -3.14 -3.36 -6.56
C ALA A 55 -3.78 -4.74 -6.72
N GLN A 56 -2.95 -5.76 -6.84
CA GLN A 56 -3.41 -7.14 -6.97
C GLN A 56 -2.50 -8.08 -6.17
N VAL A 57 -3.10 -9.03 -5.45
CA VAL A 57 -2.38 -10.17 -4.88
C VAL A 57 -2.76 -11.46 -5.63
N PRO A 58 -1.87 -12.47 -5.70
CA PRO A 58 -2.14 -13.70 -6.43
C PRO A 58 -3.45 -14.38 -6.01
N GLY A 59 -4.26 -14.80 -6.99
CA GLY A 59 -5.55 -15.45 -6.74
C GLY A 59 -6.72 -14.48 -6.47
N HIS A 60 -6.49 -13.17 -6.46
CA HIS A 60 -7.52 -12.15 -6.27
C HIS A 60 -7.65 -11.24 -7.50
N LYS A 61 -8.82 -10.63 -7.68
CA LYS A 61 -9.03 -9.59 -8.71
C LYS A 61 -8.21 -8.34 -8.37
N ALA A 62 -7.77 -7.62 -9.40
CA ALA A 62 -7.17 -6.31 -9.22
C ALA A 62 -8.17 -5.35 -8.55
N GLN A 63 -7.69 -4.60 -7.56
CA GLN A 63 -8.45 -3.61 -6.81
C GLN A 63 -7.95 -2.23 -7.18
N GLU A 64 -8.87 -1.34 -7.55
CA GLU A 64 -8.53 0.05 -7.87
C GLU A 64 -8.12 0.80 -6.60
N LEU A 65 -7.00 1.51 -6.70
CA LEU A 65 -6.52 2.43 -5.68
C LEU A 65 -7.24 3.76 -5.86
N ARG A 66 -7.97 4.18 -4.83
CA ARG A 66 -8.63 5.48 -4.82
C ARG A 66 -7.58 6.57 -4.70
N LEU A 67 -7.35 7.31 -5.78
CA LEU A 67 -6.43 8.43 -5.74
C LEU A 67 -6.99 9.54 -4.83
N ILE A 68 -6.14 10.07 -3.94
CA ILE A 68 -6.52 11.10 -2.98
C ILE A 68 -6.03 12.47 -3.46
N GLN A 69 -4.72 12.59 -3.69
CA GLN A 69 -4.07 13.84 -4.08
C GLN A 69 -2.67 13.57 -4.64
N CYS A 70 -2.14 14.49 -5.43
CA CYS A 70 -0.72 14.49 -5.77
C CYS A 70 -0.05 15.71 -5.12
N VAL A 71 0.97 15.44 -4.32
CA VAL A 71 1.79 16.45 -3.65
C VAL A 71 3.21 16.43 -4.23
N PRO A 72 4.01 17.49 -4.02
CA PRO A 72 5.42 17.45 -4.40
C PRO A 72 6.10 16.20 -3.82
N GLY A 73 6.62 15.36 -4.71
CA GLY A 73 7.29 14.10 -4.40
C GLY A 73 6.47 12.84 -4.69
N ALA A 74 5.13 12.85 -4.55
CA ALA A 74 4.33 11.62 -4.70
C ALA A 74 2.83 11.89 -4.97
N CYS A 75 2.19 10.93 -5.64
CA CYS A 75 0.74 10.79 -5.65
C CYS A 75 0.30 9.82 -4.55
N GLU A 76 -0.61 10.27 -3.70
CA GLU A 76 -1.22 9.47 -2.64
C GLU A 76 -2.48 8.78 -3.16
N ALA A 77 -2.53 7.46 -3.04
CA ALA A 77 -3.70 6.65 -3.28
C ALA A 77 -4.03 5.78 -2.06
N ARG A 78 -5.26 5.28 -1.99
CA ARG A 78 -5.76 4.50 -0.87
C ARG A 78 -6.46 3.23 -1.31
N LEU A 79 -6.27 2.17 -0.55
CA LEU A 79 -7.07 0.95 -0.61
C LEU A 79 -7.48 0.55 0.80
N ASP A 80 -8.78 0.47 1.05
CA ASP A 80 -9.31 -0.06 2.30
C ASP A 80 -9.58 -1.56 2.10
N LEU A 81 -8.99 -2.40 2.96
CA LEU A 81 -9.18 -3.85 2.96
C LEU A 81 -10.00 -4.25 4.19
N ASP A 82 -11.07 -4.99 3.97
CA ASP A 82 -11.77 -5.68 5.06
C ASP A 82 -10.95 -6.89 5.57
N ALA A 83 -11.47 -7.58 6.58
CA ALA A 83 -10.81 -8.74 7.17
C ALA A 83 -10.54 -9.86 6.16
N GLN A 84 -11.43 -10.07 5.16
CA GLN A 84 -11.27 -11.10 4.15
C GLN A 84 -10.18 -10.73 3.14
N GLY A 85 -10.18 -9.47 2.66
CA GLY A 85 -9.15 -8.92 1.79
C GLY A 85 -7.79 -8.95 2.47
N LEU A 86 -7.72 -8.52 3.74
CA LEU A 86 -6.50 -8.59 4.54
C LEU A 86 -5.98 -10.02 4.68
N ALA A 87 -6.85 -11.01 4.87
CA ALA A 87 -6.43 -12.41 4.95
C ALA A 87 -5.78 -12.90 3.64
N GLY A 88 -6.24 -12.42 2.48
CA GLY A 88 -5.59 -12.67 1.19
C GLY A 88 -4.20 -12.05 1.13
N TRP A 89 -4.08 -10.77 1.50
CA TRP A 89 -2.82 -10.04 1.54
C TRP A 89 -1.80 -10.63 2.52
N LYS A 90 -2.23 -11.09 3.70
CA LYS A 90 -1.36 -11.74 4.70
C LYS A 90 -0.79 -13.09 4.23
N ARG A 91 -1.48 -13.78 3.32
CA ARG A 91 -1.02 -15.06 2.73
C ARG A 91 -0.12 -14.86 1.52
N ALA A 92 -0.20 -13.71 0.85
CA ALA A 92 0.59 -13.39 -0.33
C ALA A 92 2.02 -13.01 0.05
N SER A 93 3.00 -13.42 -0.77
CA SER A 93 4.39 -12.99 -0.65
C SER A 93 4.63 -11.62 -1.29
N SER A 94 3.82 -11.26 -2.29
CA SER A 94 3.89 -10.00 -3.02
C SER A 94 2.50 -9.49 -3.44
N ALA A 95 2.41 -8.19 -3.70
CA ALA A 95 1.33 -7.56 -4.44
C ALA A 95 1.90 -6.90 -5.69
N THR A 96 1.24 -7.06 -6.84
CA THR A 96 1.56 -6.31 -8.04
C THR A 96 0.85 -4.97 -7.99
N LEU A 97 1.62 -3.88 -8.08
CA LEU A 97 1.10 -2.55 -8.33
C LEU A 97 1.16 -2.25 -9.82
N THR A 98 0.09 -1.64 -10.34
CA THR A 98 0.01 -1.20 -11.73
C THR A 98 -0.48 0.23 -11.79
N TYR A 99 0.19 1.09 -12.54
CA TYR A 99 -0.28 2.43 -12.86
C TYR A 99 0.11 2.81 -14.29
N ARG A 100 -0.56 3.80 -14.87
CA ARG A 100 -0.19 4.33 -16.19
C ARG A 100 0.43 5.72 -16.05
N PRO A 101 1.58 6.01 -16.68
CA PRO A 101 2.17 7.34 -16.59
C PRO A 101 1.45 8.43 -17.39
N ALA A 102 1.01 8.08 -18.61
CA ALA A 102 0.32 8.98 -19.54
C ALA A 102 -0.66 8.17 -20.41
N PRO A 103 -1.72 8.76 -21.00
CA PRO A 103 -2.75 8.03 -21.74
C PRO A 103 -2.20 7.06 -22.80
N ASN A 104 -1.19 7.50 -23.54
CA ASN A 104 -0.61 6.77 -24.68
C ASN A 104 0.65 5.97 -24.31
N VAL A 105 1.01 5.91 -23.02
CA VAL A 105 2.16 5.15 -22.54
C VAL A 105 1.65 3.84 -21.93
N PRO A 106 2.29 2.68 -22.19
CA PRO A 106 1.91 1.42 -21.57
C PRO A 106 1.86 1.49 -20.03
N PRO A 107 0.98 0.73 -19.36
CA PRO A 107 1.02 0.61 -17.91
C PRO A 107 2.36 0.06 -17.42
N ILE A 108 2.80 0.57 -16.28
CA ILE A 108 3.95 0.05 -15.55
C ILE A 108 3.41 -0.86 -14.45
N SER A 109 3.96 -2.06 -14.35
CA SER A 109 3.65 -3.02 -13.30
C SER A 109 4.93 -3.45 -12.59
N PHE A 110 4.86 -3.57 -11.26
CA PHE A 110 5.98 -4.04 -10.44
C PHE A 110 5.46 -4.69 -9.17
N ASP A 111 6.25 -5.61 -8.63
CA ASP A 111 5.91 -6.32 -7.41
C ASP A 111 6.42 -5.59 -6.18
N VAL A 112 5.56 -5.51 -5.18
CA VAL A 112 5.86 -5.03 -3.84
C VAL A 112 5.90 -6.24 -2.92
N SER A 113 7.01 -6.40 -2.19
CA SER A 113 7.12 -7.46 -1.20
C SER A 113 6.15 -7.22 -0.04
N LEU A 114 5.37 -8.24 0.29
CA LEU A 114 4.51 -8.29 1.47
C LEU A 114 5.13 -9.14 2.58
N MET A 115 6.37 -9.62 2.39
CA MET A 115 7.07 -10.40 3.39
C MET A 115 7.18 -9.62 4.71
N GLY A 116 6.74 -10.24 5.80
CA GLY A 116 6.75 -9.63 7.13
C GLY A 116 5.56 -8.70 7.42
N LEU A 117 4.63 -8.49 6.47
CA LEU A 117 3.42 -7.69 6.69
C LEU A 117 2.61 -8.18 7.90
N THR A 118 2.38 -9.49 8.00
CA THR A 118 1.62 -10.09 9.11
C THR A 118 2.22 -9.74 10.48
N LYS A 119 3.53 -9.97 10.63
CA LYS A 119 4.26 -9.64 11.88
C LYS A 119 4.27 -8.14 12.17
N ALA A 120 4.38 -7.30 11.13
CA ALA A 120 4.35 -5.86 11.31
C ALA A 120 2.97 -5.36 11.77
N LEU A 121 1.89 -5.99 11.31
CA LEU A 121 0.52 -5.67 11.71
C LEU A 121 0.18 -6.18 13.11
N GLU A 122 0.65 -7.37 13.49
CA GLU A 122 0.53 -7.88 14.87
C GLU A 122 1.11 -6.88 15.86
N ARG A 123 2.35 -6.43 15.63
CA ARG A 123 2.99 -5.41 16.47
C ARG A 123 2.28 -4.07 16.45
N ALA A 124 1.71 -3.68 15.30
CA ALA A 124 0.98 -2.42 15.17
C ALA A 124 -0.35 -2.44 15.95
N GLY A 125 -0.98 -3.61 16.10
CA GLY A 125 -2.16 -3.79 16.96
C GLY A 125 -1.81 -3.86 18.45
N GLU A 126 -0.67 -4.43 18.81
CA GLU A 126 -0.19 -4.50 20.21
C GLU A 126 0.15 -3.11 20.79
N GLY A 127 0.62 -2.17 19.96
CA GLY A 127 0.96 -0.80 20.37
C GLY A 127 -0.23 0.09 20.72
N ASP A 128 -1.46 -0.34 20.43
CA ASP A 128 -2.72 0.33 20.79
C ASP A 128 -3.28 -0.15 22.15
N GLY A 129 -2.55 -1.08 22.80
CA GLY A 129 -2.91 -1.69 24.08
C GLY A 129 -1.72 -1.75 25.05
N ALA A 130 -1.21 -0.59 25.46
CA ALA A 130 -0.42 -0.49 26.69
C ALA A 130 -1.30 0.16 27.78
N PRO A 131 -1.27 -0.34 29.03
CA PRO A 131 -2.12 0.14 30.14
C PRO A 131 -1.87 1.60 30.53
#